data_AF-A0A177LIM4-F1
#
_entry.id   AF-A0A177LIM4-F1
#
_cell.length_a   1.000
_cell.length_b   1.000
_cell.length_c   1.000
_cell.angle_alpha   90.00
_cell.angle_beta   90.00
_cell.angle_gamma   90.00
#
_symmetry.space_group_name_H-M   'P 1'
#
loop_
_entity.id
_entity.type
_entity.pdbx_description
1 polymer ?
#
loop_
_entity_poly.entity_id
_entity_poly.type
_entity_poly.pdbx_seq_one_letter_code
_entity_poly.pdbx_strand_id
1 'polypeptide(L)'
;MYLEVILRERSSNRYCIFPLYHYLNISLNDKERMDVVDRVYKEVKEYHNLVRYYTNKNISVSYLRAKKQNNTQRVLDLYGTSNQKYW
;
A
#
# COMPACT_ATOMS: atom_id res chain seq x y z
N MET A 1 3.55 15.25 5.86
CA MET A 1 4.32 14.01 5.65
C MET A 1 3.44 12.76 5.60
N TYR A 2 2.45 12.56 6.49
CA TYR A 2 1.54 11.39 6.42
C TYR A 2 0.52 11.41 5.26
N LEU A 3 0.00 12.60 4.91
CA LEU A 3 -0.86 12.78 3.73
C LEU A 3 -0.15 12.45 2.41
N GLU A 4 1.14 12.77 2.30
CA GLU A 4 1.97 12.47 1.13
C GLU A 4 2.11 10.97 0.88
N VAL A 5 2.29 10.15 1.92
CA VAL A 5 2.46 8.70 1.78
C VAL A 5 1.14 8.03 1.36
N ILE A 6 0.01 8.44 1.95
CA ILE A 6 -1.33 7.91 1.59
C ILE A 6 -1.75 8.35 0.19
N LEU A 7 -1.48 9.62 -0.18
CA LEU A 7 -1.72 10.12 -1.53
C LEU A 7 -0.80 9.42 -2.54
N ARG A 8 0.44 9.08 -2.16
CA ARG A 8 1.36 8.26 -2.96
C ARG A 8 0.91 6.81 -3.09
N GLU A 9 0.31 6.21 -2.06
CA GLU A 9 -0.35 4.90 -2.12
C GLU A 9 -1.53 4.90 -3.11
N ARG A 10 -2.36 5.96 -3.09
CA ARG A 10 -3.46 6.14 -4.07
C ARG A 10 -2.97 6.47 -5.48
N SER A 11 -1.84 7.17 -5.62
CA SER A 11 -1.21 7.41 -6.92
C SER A 11 -0.59 6.13 -7.48
N SER A 12 0.23 5.42 -6.69
CA SER A 12 0.91 4.19 -7.09
C SER A 12 -0.06 3.07 -7.46
N ASN A 13 -1.13 2.83 -6.69
CA ASN A 13 -2.13 1.82 -7.12
C ASN A 13 -2.81 2.19 -8.44
N ARG A 14 -3.08 3.48 -8.70
CA ARG A 14 -3.63 3.92 -10.00
C ARG A 14 -2.61 3.76 -11.13
N TYR A 15 -1.34 4.09 -10.92
CA TYR A 15 -0.28 3.91 -11.91
C TYR A 15 0.10 2.44 -12.13
N CYS A 16 -0.11 1.53 -11.16
CA CYS A 16 0.11 0.10 -11.33
C CYS A 16 -1.06 -0.62 -12.04
N ILE A 17 -2.28 -0.08 -11.96
CA ILE A 17 -3.44 -0.57 -12.73
C ILE A 17 -3.44 0.00 -14.16
N PHE A 18 -2.86 1.18 -14.37
CA PHE A 18 -2.74 1.80 -15.70
C PHE A 18 -2.09 0.89 -16.78
N PRO A 19 -1.04 0.09 -16.49
CA PRO A 19 -0.52 -0.92 -17.39
C PRO A 19 -1.59 -1.91 -17.86
N LEU A 20 -2.46 -2.40 -16.97
CA LEU A 20 -3.52 -3.36 -17.33
C LEU A 20 -4.46 -2.81 -18.42
N TYR A 21 -4.74 -1.50 -18.39
CA TYR A 21 -5.55 -0.83 -19.42
C TYR A 21 -4.80 -0.71 -20.76
N HIS A 22 -3.47 -0.57 -20.74
CA HIS A 22 -2.64 -0.53 -21.94
C HIS A 22 -2.54 -1.91 -22.62
N TYR A 23 -2.43 -3.00 -21.85
CA TYR A 23 -2.32 -4.36 -22.40
C TYR A 23 -3.62 -4.93 -22.97
N LEU A 24 -4.79 -4.42 -22.56
CA LEU A 24 -6.08 -4.75 -23.19
C LEU A 24 -6.18 -4.24 -24.64
N ASN A 25 -5.38 -3.24 -25.02
CA ASN A 25 -5.38 -2.64 -26.36
C ASN A 25 -4.31 -3.24 -27.29
N ILE A 26 -3.53 -4.21 -26.81
CA ILE A 26 -2.50 -4.90 -27.60
C ILE A 26 -3.06 -6.30 -27.92
N SER A 27 -2.98 -6.72 -29.17
CA SER A 27 -3.34 -8.07 -29.62
C SER A 27 -2.32 -9.09 -29.12
N LEU A 28 -2.33 -9.34 -27.82
CA LEU A 28 -1.48 -10.31 -27.12
C LEU A 28 -2.11 -11.70 -27.20
N ASN A 29 -1.26 -12.72 -27.31
CA ASN A 29 -1.71 -14.11 -27.16
C ASN A 29 -1.98 -14.42 -25.68
N ASP A 30 -2.81 -15.41 -25.37
CA ASP A 30 -3.25 -15.69 -23.99
C ASP A 30 -2.09 -15.93 -23.02
N LYS A 31 -1.00 -16.55 -23.49
CA LYS A 31 0.22 -16.73 -22.70
C LYS A 31 0.86 -15.40 -22.28
N GLU A 32 1.01 -14.47 -23.22
CA GLU A 32 1.66 -13.18 -22.97
C GLU A 32 0.82 -12.32 -22.02
N ARG A 33 -0.51 -12.43 -22.10
CA ARG A 33 -1.43 -11.77 -21.15
C ARG A 33 -1.22 -12.28 -19.73
N MET A 34 -1.10 -13.60 -19.54
CA MET A 34 -0.87 -14.19 -18.22
C MET A 34 0.52 -13.84 -17.67
N ASP A 35 1.56 -13.85 -18.51
CA ASP A 35 2.93 -13.47 -18.11
C ASP A 35 2.99 -12.00 -17.61
N VAL A 36 2.24 -11.10 -18.25
CA VAL A 36 2.14 -9.69 -17.83
C VAL A 36 1.39 -9.53 -16.52
N VAL A 37 0.27 -10.22 -16.35
CA VAL A 37 -0.52 -10.19 -15.10
C VAL A 37 0.33 -10.69 -13.92
N ASP A 38 1.05 -11.79 -14.10
CA ASP A 38 1.91 -12.36 -13.05
C ASP A 38 3.04 -11.40 -12.65
N ARG A 39 3.63 -10.70 -13.61
CA ARG A 39 4.68 -9.69 -13.33
C ARG A 39 4.12 -8.53 -12.53
N VAL A 40 3.03 -7.91 -13.00
CA VAL A 40 2.40 -6.77 -12.30
C VAL A 40 1.95 -7.19 -10.90
N TYR A 41 1.37 -8.37 -10.75
CA TYR A 41 0.95 -8.89 -9.45
C TYR A 41 2.12 -9.02 -8.48
N LYS A 42 3.27 -9.57 -8.93
CA LYS A 42 4.48 -9.71 -8.10
C LYS A 42 5.02 -8.34 -7.66
N GLU A 43 5.15 -7.40 -8.59
CA GLU A 43 5.64 -6.05 -8.31
C GLU A 43 4.75 -5.32 -7.30
N VAL A 44 3.44 -5.30 -7.54
CA VAL A 44 2.47 -4.64 -6.64
C VAL A 44 2.49 -5.29 -5.26
N LYS A 45 2.55 -6.63 -5.18
CA LYS A 45 2.62 -7.36 -3.91
C LYS A 45 3.88 -7.01 -3.13
N GLU A 46 5.03 -6.94 -3.80
CA GLU A 46 6.30 -6.59 -3.17
C GLU A 46 6.28 -5.15 -2.62
N TYR A 47 5.87 -4.19 -3.44
CA TYR A 47 5.72 -2.80 -3.01
C TYR A 47 4.74 -2.64 -1.85
N HIS A 48 3.58 -3.31 -1.92
CA HIS A 48 2.59 -3.30 -0.85
C HIS A 48 3.18 -3.85 0.46
N ASN A 49 3.97 -4.94 0.39
CA ASN A 49 4.63 -5.49 1.57
C ASN A 49 5.67 -4.52 2.15
N LEU A 50 6.46 -3.85 1.31
CA LEU A 50 7.44 -2.85 1.75
C LEU A 50 6.77 -1.66 2.44
N VAL A 51 5.74 -1.08 1.84
CA VAL A 51 5.01 0.04 2.42
C VAL A 51 4.39 -0.36 3.76
N ARG A 52 3.73 -1.53 3.81
CA ARG A 52 3.17 -2.06 5.06
C ARG A 52 4.23 -2.25 6.14
N TYR A 53 5.41 -2.75 5.79
CA TYR A 53 6.52 -2.94 6.72
C TYR A 53 6.97 -1.60 7.34
N TYR A 54 7.26 -0.59 6.51
CA TYR A 54 7.71 0.72 7.00
C TYR A 54 6.63 1.47 7.76
N THR A 55 5.36 1.36 7.34
CA THR A 55 4.21 1.91 8.07
C THR A 55 4.11 1.31 9.47
N ASN A 56 4.14 -0.02 9.60
CA ASN A 56 4.09 -0.70 10.89
C ASN A 56 5.29 -0.32 11.79
N LYS A 57 6.49 -0.18 11.21
CA LYS A 57 7.69 0.26 11.93
C LYS A 57 7.51 1.69 12.48
N ASN A 58 6.99 2.61 11.68
CA ASN A 58 6.74 3.99 12.09
C ASN A 58 5.65 4.11 13.16
N ILE A 59 4.58 3.31 13.06
CA ILE A 59 3.54 3.20 14.09
C ILE A 59 4.14 2.70 15.40
N SER A 60 4.95 1.64 15.36
CA SER A 60 5.61 1.08 16.54
C SER A 60 6.50 2.11 17.25
N VAL A 61 7.34 2.84 16.51
CA VAL A 61 8.18 3.91 17.08
C VAL A 61 7.32 5.04 17.68
N SER A 62 6.25 5.44 16.99
CA SER A 62 5.33 6.48 17.47
C SER A 62 4.62 6.05 18.75
N TYR A 63 4.21 4.79 18.85
CA TYR A 63 3.60 4.20 20.04
C TYR A 63 4.56 4.20 21.23
N LEU A 64 5.83 3.82 21.02
CA LEU A 64 6.86 3.85 22.07
C LEU A 64 7.12 5.27 22.59
N ARG A 65 7.12 6.28 21.71
CA ARG A 65 7.26 7.70 22.10
C ARG A 65 6.03 8.18 22.88
N ALA A 66 4.84 7.83 22.41
CA ALA A 66 3.60 8.17 23.09
C ALA A 66 3.47 7.50 24.47
N LYS A 67 3.99 6.28 24.63
CA LYS A 67 4.09 5.61 25.92
C LYS A 67 4.93 6.40 26.93
N LYS A 68 6.05 6.99 26.49
CA LYS A 68 6.87 7.86 27.35
C LYS A 68 6.15 9.16 27.76
N GLN A 69 5.21 9.63 26.92
CA GLN A 69 4.44 10.85 27.15
C GLN A 69 3.04 10.58 27.75
N ASN A 70 2.74 9.34 28.16
CA ASN A 70 1.42 8.89 28.63
C ASN A 70 0.25 9.22 27.67
N ASN A 71 0.52 9.29 26.36
CA ASN A 71 -0.48 9.64 25.34
C ASN A 71 -0.67 8.53 24.29
N THR A 72 -0.71 7.28 24.75
CA THR A 72 -0.83 6.10 23.89
C THR A 72 -2.17 6.03 23.17
N GLN A 73 -3.24 6.48 23.83
CA GLN A 73 -4.60 6.45 23.29
C GLN A 73 -4.72 7.23 21.97
N ARG A 74 -4.16 8.43 21.91
CA ARG A 74 -4.15 9.27 20.71
C ARG A 74 -3.46 8.60 19.51
N VAL A 75 -2.40 7.82 19.74
CA VAL A 75 -1.72 7.10 18.65
C VAL A 75 -2.58 5.93 18.16
N LEU A 76 -3.25 5.22 19.06
CA LEU A 76 -4.17 4.15 18.68
C LEU A 76 -5.37 4.71 17.91
N ASP A 77 -5.89 5.86 18.30
CA ASP A 77 -7.01 6.51 17.61
C ASP A 77 -6.62 7.04 16.22
N LEU A 78 -5.38 7.56 16.06
CA LEU A 78 -4.86 8.04 14.77
C LEU A 78 -4.66 6.94 13.73
N TYR A 79 -4.23 5.75 14.17
CA TYR A 79 -4.02 4.61 13.28
C TYR A 79 -5.23 3.66 13.23
N GLY A 80 -6.20 3.86 14.12
CA GLY A 80 -7.55 3.30 14.09
C GLY A 80 -7.64 1.78 14.27
N THR A 81 -8.81 1.31 14.72
CA THR A 81 -9.13 -0.12 14.76
C THR A 81 -9.18 -0.69 13.35
N SER A 82 -8.64 -1.90 13.16
CA SER A 82 -8.59 -2.68 11.92
C SER A 82 -9.91 -2.84 11.14
N ASN A 83 -11.03 -2.32 11.66
CA ASN A 83 -12.38 -2.47 11.12
C ASN A 83 -12.74 -1.47 10.00
N GLN A 84 -11.88 -0.50 9.68
CA GLN A 84 -12.08 0.44 8.56
C GLN A 84 -11.37 0.01 7.26
N LYS A 85 -11.01 -1.27 7.12
CA LYS A 85 -10.46 -1.80 5.87
C LYS A 85 -11.57 -1.94 4.84
N TYR A 86 -11.79 -0.90 4.05
CA TYR A 86 -12.44 -1.04 2.74
C TYR A 86 -11.39 -1.54 1.74
N TRP A 87 -11.19 -2.84 1.75
CA TRP A 87 -10.66 -3.61 0.62
C TRP A 87 -11.15 -5.05 0.74
#